data_AF-A0A7Y9RK38-F1
#
_entry.id   AF-A0A7Y9RK38-F1
#
_cell.length_a   1.000
_cell.length_b   1.000
_cell.length_c   1.000
_cell.angle_alpha   90.00
_cell.angle_beta   90.00
_cell.angle_gamma   90.00
#
_symmetry.space_group_name_H-M   'P 1'
#
loop_
_entity.id
_entity.type
_entity.pdbx_description
1 polymer ?
#
loop_
_entity_poly.entity_id
_entity_poly.type
_entity_poly.pdbx_seq_one_letter_code
_entity_poly.pdbx_strand_id
1 'polypeptide(L)' 'MARILTNVDVKIVPRMATNGHPFTELLHSWVEGGQRRNSLSRVAWFVSDTPHIRAYQIEAFKKRQLRN' A
#
# COMPACT_ATOMS: atom_id res chain seq x y z
N MET A 1 17.72 -5.60 -14.14
CA MET A 1 16.46 -6.13 -14.68
C MET A 1 15.32 -5.37 -14.00
N ALA A 2 14.46 -4.69 -14.75
CA ALA A 2 13.37 -3.91 -14.14
C ALA A 2 12.37 -4.85 -13.47
N ARG A 3 12.01 -4.59 -12.20
CA ARG A 3 10.92 -5.30 -11.52
C ARG A 3 9.61 -4.98 -12.22
N ILE A 4 8.99 -5.97 -12.86
CA ILE A 4 7.66 -5.80 -13.47
C ILE A 4 6.61 -6.15 -12.43
N LEU A 5 5.98 -5.12 -11.87
CA LEU A 5 4.88 -5.23 -10.92
C LEU A 5 3.57 -5.24 -11.71
N THR A 6 2.81 -6.33 -11.64
CA THR A 6 1.50 -6.46 -12.28
C THR A 6 0.40 -6.64 -11.24
N ASN A 7 -0.85 -6.33 -11.59
CA ASN A 7 -2.02 -6.47 -10.71
C ASN A 7 -1.82 -5.84 -9.32
N VAL A 8 -1.28 -4.62 -9.30
CA VAL A 8 -0.99 -3.89 -8.07
C VAL A 8 -2.30 -3.34 -7.50
N ASP A 9 -2.57 -3.65 -6.24
CA ASP A 9 -3.73 -3.16 -5.49
C ASP A 9 -3.33 -2.77 -4.06
N VAL A 10 -4.18 -1.99 -3.40
CA VAL A 10 -4.02 -1.58 -2.00
C VAL A 10 -5.35 -1.59 -1.27
N LYS A 11 -5.38 -2.26 -0.12
CA LYS A 11 -6.45 -2.14 0.86
C LYS A 11 -6.05 -1.14 1.94
N ILE A 12 -6.87 -0.11 2.12
CA ILE A 12 -6.69 0.93 3.13
C ILE A 12 -7.54 0.57 4.35
N VAL A 13 -6.91 0.39 5.50
CA VAL A 13 -7.59 -0.03 6.74
C VAL A 13 -7.28 0.96 7.84
N PRO A 14 -8.19 1.91 8.12
CA PRO A 14 -8.08 2.77 9.28
C PRO A 14 -8.13 1.97 10.58
N ARG A 15 -7.28 2.32 11.53
CA ARG A 15 -7.13 1.65 12.83
C ARG A 15 -6.97 2.69 13.94
N MET A 16 -7.21 2.27 15.16
CA MET A 16 -6.87 3.01 16.37
C MET A 16 -5.76 2.25 17.09
N ALA A 17 -4.69 2.96 17.45
CA ALA A 17 -3.64 2.40 18.31
C ALA A 17 -4.17 2.26 19.74
N THR A 18 -3.47 1.46 20.55
CA THR A 18 -3.83 1.23 21.96
C THR A 18 -3.85 2.52 22.80
N ASN A 19 -3.05 3.52 22.40
CA ASN A 19 -3.00 4.85 23.02
C ASN A 19 -4.04 5.83 22.46
N GLY A 20 -4.97 5.37 21.62
CA GLY A 20 -6.03 6.21 21.06
C GLY A 20 -5.61 7.08 19.88
N HIS A 21 -4.39 6.95 19.36
CA HIS A 21 -3.99 7.66 18.14
C HIS A 21 -4.47 6.92 16.88
N PRO A 22 -5.10 7.63 15.91
CA PRO A 22 -5.49 7.01 14.65
C PRO A 22 -4.26 6.74 13.79
N PHE A 23 -4.25 5.58 13.12
CA PHE A 23 -3.26 5.24 12.11
C PHE A 23 -3.93 4.45 11.00
N THR A 24 -3.26 4.28 9.87
CA THR A 24 -3.81 3.49 8.76
C THR A 24 -2.84 2.43 8.30
N GLU A 25 -3.34 1.21 8.15
CA GLU A 25 -2.64 0.11 7.52
C GLU A 25 -2.91 0.12 6.01
N LEU A 26 -1.84 0.05 5.22
CA LEU A 26 -1.91 -0.04 3.76
C LEU A 26 -1.40 -1.41 3.35
N LEU A 27 -2.32 -2.31 3.00
CA LEU A 27 -2.00 -3.66 2.59
C LEU A 27 -1.90 -3.69 1.06
N HIS A 28 -0.67 -3.73 0.55
CA HIS A 28 -0.42 -3.80 -0.88
C HIS A 28 -0.32 -5.26 -1.31
N SER A 29 -0.86 -5.56 -2.48
CA SER A 29 -0.69 -6.85 -3.15
C SER A 29 -0.32 -6.63 -4.62
N TRP A 30 0.56 -7.48 -5.15
CA TRP A 30 0.96 -7.45 -6.55
C TRP A 30 1.42 -8.83 -7.02
N VAL A 31 1.65 -8.97 -8.33
CA VAL A 31 2.29 -10.13 -8.94
C VAL A 31 3.64 -9.70 -9.51
N GLU A 32 4.69 -10.45 -9.16
CA GLU A 32 6.07 -10.24 -9.61
C GLU A 32 6.64 -11.60 -10.05
N GLY A 33 7.07 -11.70 -11.31
CA GLY A 33 7.59 -12.97 -11.87
C GLY A 33 6.58 -14.13 -11.81
N GLY A 34 5.28 -13.85 -11.92
CA GLY A 34 4.21 -14.85 -11.80
C GLY A 34 3.87 -15.23 -10.35
N GLN A 35 4.59 -14.72 -9.35
CA GLN A 35 4.30 -14.98 -7.94
C GLN A 35 3.53 -13.83 -7.31
N ARG A 36 2.49 -14.17 -6.54
CA ARG A 36 1.77 -13.20 -5.71
C ARG A 36 2.66 -12.76 -4.55
N ARG A 37 2.71 -11.46 -4.33
CA ARG A 37 3.46 -10.78 -3.28
C ARG A 37 2.53 -9.85 -2.52
N ASN A 38 2.88 -9.58 -1.27
CA ASN A 38 2.17 -8.63 -0.44
C ASN A 38 3.15 -7.84 0.43
N SER A 39 2.70 -6.67 0.90
CA SER A 39 3.43 -5.90 1.90
C SER A 39 2.48 -5.08 2.74
N LEU A 40 2.84 -4.91 4.01
CA LEU A 40 2.12 -4.05 4.95
C LEU A 40 2.94 -2.78 5.17
N SER A 41 2.33 -1.63 4.90
CA SER A 41 2.84 -0.33 5.33
C SER A 41 1.91 0.26 6.39
N ARG A 42 2.44 1.12 7.26
CA ARG A 42 1.67 1.86 8.26
C ARG A 42 1.93 3.34 8.09
N VAL A 43 0.87 4.14 8.16
CA VAL A 43 0.96 5.61 8.20
C VAL A 43 0.37 6.10 9.52
N ALA A 44 1.02 7.09 10.14
CA ALA A 44 0.73 7.54 11.50
C ALA A 44 -0.52 8.43 11.62
N TRP A 45 -1.38 8.44 10.60
CA TRP A 45 -2.61 9.23 10.57
C TRP A 45 -3.72 8.49 9.84
N PHE A 46 -4.94 8.98 9.98
CA PHE A 46 -6.11 8.48 9.27
C PHE A 46 -6.01 8.78 7.77
N VAL A 47 -6.25 7.75 6.94
CA VAL A 47 -6.36 7.88 5.49
C VAL A 47 -7.71 7.33 5.07
N SER A 48 -8.50 8.17 4.40
CA SER A 48 -9.81 7.78 3.89
C SER A 48 -9.67 6.78 2.74
N ASP A 49 -10.55 5.78 2.73
CA ASP A 49 -10.57 4.76 1.70
C ASP A 49 -11.42 5.22 0.50
N THR A 50 -10.80 5.99 -0.40
CA THR A 50 -11.43 6.47 -1.64
C THR A 50 -10.68 5.99 -2.88
N PRO A 51 -11.34 5.86 -4.05
CA PRO A 51 -10.67 5.44 -5.29
C PRO A 51 -9.46 6.30 -5.65
N HIS A 52 -9.56 7.62 -5.47
CA HIS A 52 -8.45 8.54 -5.76
C HIS A 52 -7.25 8.31 -4.83
N ILE A 53 -7.50 8.12 -3.53
CA ILE A 53 -6.45 7.86 -2.55
C ILE A 53 -5.80 6.49 -2.81
N ARG A 54 -6.59 5.45 -3.13
CA ARG A 54 -6.03 4.14 -3.52
C ARG A 54 -5.09 4.26 -4.72
N ALA A 55 -5.52 4.96 -5.78
CA ALA A 55 -4.70 5.19 -6.96
C ALA A 55 -3.38 5.91 -6.60
N TYR A 56 -3.45 6.95 -5.76
CA TYR A 56 -2.27 7.65 -5.26
C TYR A 56 -1.32 6.70 -4.50
N GLN A 57 -1.83 5.87 -3.59
CA GLN A 57 -1.02 4.93 -2.81
C GLN A 57 -0.37 3.85 -3.70
N ILE A 58 -1.08 3.35 -4.73
CA ILE A 58 -0.54 2.42 -5.72
C ILE A 58 0.63 3.05 -6.48
N GLU A 59 0.48 4.29 -6.96
CA GLU A 59 1.55 4.99 -7.67
C GLU A 59 2.75 5.29 -6.76
N ALA A 60 2.50 5.71 -5.52
CA ALA A 60 3.55 5.89 -4.52
C ALA A 60 4.27 4.57 -4.21
N PHE A 61 3.56 3.44 -4.16
CA PHE A 61 4.14 2.12 -3.98
C PHE A 61 5.03 1.72 -5.16
N LYS A 62 4.55 1.84 -6.40
CA LYS A 62 5.35 1.57 -7.61
C LYS A 62 6.65 2.39 -7.63
N LYS A 63 6.56 3.70 -7.33
CA LYS A 63 7.74 4.58 -7.26
C LYS A 63 8.75 4.13 -6.19
N ARG A 64 8.29 3.65 -5.03
CA ARG A 64 9.18 3.10 -3.99
C ARG A 64 9.87 1.81 -4.44
N GLN A 65 9.16 0.91 -5.12
CA GLN A 65 9.74 -0.33 -5.63
C GLN A 65 10.77 -0.11 -6.74
N LEU A 66 10.69 1.00 -7.49
CA LEU A 66 11.70 1.36 -8.48
C LEU A 66 13.01 1.91 -7.88
N ARG A 67 12.98 2.38 -6.62
CA ARG A 67 14.16 2.88 -5.90
C ARG A 67 14.92 1.78 -5.15
N ASN A 68 14.27 0.63 -4.90
CA ASN A 68 14.79 -0.53 -4.16
C ASN A 68 15.10 -1.71 -5.09
#